data_AF-A0A098EDD5-F1
#
_entry.id   AF-A0A098EDD5-F1
#
_cell.length_a   1.000
_cell.length_b   1.000
_cell.length_c   1.000
_cell.angle_alpha   90.00
_cell.angle_beta   90.00
_cell.angle_gamma   90.00
#
_symmetry.space_group_name_H-M   'P 1'
#
loop_
_entity.id
_entity.type
_entity.pdbx_description
1 polymer ?
#
loop_
_entity_poly.entity_id
_entity_poly.type
_entity_poly.pdbx_seq_one_letter_code
_entity_poly.pdbx_strand_id
1 'polypeptide(L)'
;MSEKIKISVIVGTRPNLIKISPLARLIENNDDLDMQFIDTGQHYDYELDSIFIKELNLPRPIFLDIGSGTQAEQTGNAMIKIEKELSKFHPDICVTIGDTNSTLAGTLSATKEL
;
A
#
# COMPACT_ATOMS: atom_id res chain seq x y z
N MET A 1 11.62 -25.48 -3.75
CA MET A 1 10.87 -24.29 -4.18
C MET A 1 11.79 -23.10 -3.98
N SER A 2 11.97 -22.27 -5.00
CA SER A 2 12.62 -20.97 -4.85
C SER A 2 11.85 -20.13 -3.84
N GLU A 3 12.54 -19.26 -3.12
CA GLU A 3 11.91 -18.28 -2.24
C GLU A 3 11.09 -17.30 -3.09
N LYS A 4 9.86 -16.98 -2.66
CA LYS A 4 8.99 -16.04 -3.40
C LYS A 4 9.55 -14.63 -3.30
N ILE A 5 9.40 -13.84 -4.37
CA ILE A 5 9.73 -12.41 -4.33
C ILE A 5 8.59 -11.69 -3.60
N LYS A 6 8.94 -10.99 -2.52
CA LYS A 6 8.00 -10.25 -1.68
C LYS A 6 7.84 -8.82 -2.17
N ILE A 7 6.59 -8.41 -2.41
CA ILE A 7 6.26 -7.09 -2.93
C ILE A 7 5.31 -6.38 -1.96
N SER A 8 5.71 -5.23 -1.44
CA SER A 8 4.80 -4.36 -0.69
C SER A 8 4.24 -3.28 -1.60
N VAL A 9 2.91 -3.26 -1.77
CA VAL A 9 2.19 -2.31 -2.59
C VAL A 9 1.47 -1.33 -1.67
N ILE A 10 1.83 -0.04 -1.74
CA ILE A 10 1.34 1.00 -0.83
C ILE A 10 0.49 2.01 -1.62
N VAL A 11 -0.74 2.20 -1.15
CA VAL A 11 -1.70 3.19 -1.67
C VAL A 11 -2.23 4.04 -0.52
N GLY A 12 -2.88 5.17 -0.83
CA GLY A 12 -3.56 5.95 0.20
C GLY A 12 -4.83 6.67 -0.25
N THR A 13 -5.20 6.54 -1.52
CA THR A 13 -6.39 7.21 -2.06
C THR A 13 -7.08 6.32 -3.08
N ARG A 14 -8.38 6.55 -3.28
CA ARG A 14 -9.17 5.83 -4.29
C ARG A 14 -8.56 5.86 -5.70
N PRO A 15 -8.05 6.98 -6.26
CA PRO A 15 -7.34 6.96 -7.53
C PRO A 15 -6.13 6.01 -7.57
N ASN A 16 -5.46 5.78 -6.43
CA ASN A 16 -4.39 4.80 -6.37
C ASN A 16 -4.93 3.36 -6.49
N LEU A 17 -6.05 3.03 -5.82
CA LEU A 17 -6.70 1.71 -5.92
C LEU A 17 -7.04 1.35 -7.37
N ILE A 18 -7.63 2.29 -8.11
CA ILE A 18 -8.00 2.08 -9.52
C ILE A 18 -6.75 1.80 -10.36
N LYS A 19 -5.71 2.64 -10.21
CA LYS A 19 -4.48 2.56 -11.00
C LYS A 19 -3.64 1.31 -10.67
N ILE A 20 -3.63 0.86 -9.41
CA ILE A 20 -2.85 -0.30 -8.99
C ILE A 20 -3.52 -1.63 -9.29
N SER A 21 -4.84 -1.62 -9.51
CA SER A 21 -5.63 -2.86 -9.66
C SER A 21 -5.12 -3.85 -10.71
N PRO A 22 -4.61 -3.43 -11.90
CA PRO A 22 -4.05 -4.40 -12.85
C PRO A 22 -2.79 -5.07 -12.33
N LEU A 23 -1.92 -4.33 -11.63
CA LEU A 23 -0.69 -4.85 -11.06
C LEU A 23 -0.98 -5.81 -9.90
N ALA A 24 -1.84 -5.39 -8.96
CA ALA A 24 -2.21 -6.22 -7.82
C ALA A 24 -2.78 -7.58 -8.25
N ARG A 25 -3.68 -7.61 -9.26
CA ARG A 25 -4.20 -8.87 -9.81
C ARG A 25 -3.12 -9.71 -10.50
N LEU A 26 -2.15 -9.10 -11.16
CA LEU A 26 -1.05 -9.83 -11.77
C LEU A 26 -0.20 -10.52 -10.70
N ILE A 27 0.09 -9.82 -9.61
CA ILE A 27 0.88 -10.36 -8.50
C ILE A 27 0.13 -11.50 -7.81
N GLU A 28 -1.14 -11.33 -7.48
CA GLU A 28 -1.97 -12.37 -6.82
C GLU A 28 -2.10 -13.66 -7.64
N ASN A 29 -2.02 -13.58 -8.98
CA ASN A 29 -2.13 -14.75 -9.86
C ASN A 29 -0.76 -15.39 -10.19
N ASN A 30 0.31 -15.01 -9.49
CA ASN A 30 1.65 -15.53 -9.71
C ASN A 30 2.17 -16.22 -8.44
N ASP A 31 2.37 -17.54 -8.52
CA ASP A 31 2.82 -18.35 -7.38
C ASP A 31 4.24 -18.02 -6.90
N ASP A 32 5.07 -17.39 -7.73
CA ASP A 32 6.44 -16.98 -7.38
C ASP A 32 6.50 -15.62 -6.67
N LEU A 33 5.36 -14.92 -6.56
CA LEU A 33 5.25 -13.62 -5.91
C LEU A 33 4.43 -13.71 -4.62
N ASP A 34 4.77 -12.87 -3.64
CA ASP A 34 4.04 -12.72 -2.39
C ASP A 34 3.74 -11.24 -2.16
N MET A 35 2.47 -10.87 -2.04
CA MET A 35 2.06 -9.46 -1.95
C MET A 35 1.60 -9.08 -0.55
N GLN A 36 2.17 -8.00 -0.03
CA GLN A 36 1.58 -7.21 1.05
C GLN A 36 0.89 -5.99 0.43
N PHE A 37 -0.42 -5.86 0.60
CA PHE A 37 -1.18 -4.72 0.10
C PHE A 37 -1.56 -3.79 1.24
N ILE A 38 -1.08 -2.54 1.21
CA ILE A 38 -1.24 -1.54 2.27
C ILE A 38 -2.06 -0.37 1.73
N ASP A 39 -3.13 -0.03 2.44
CA ASP A 39 -3.85 1.24 2.27
C ASP A 39 -3.63 2.12 3.49
N THR A 40 -3.04 3.29 3.30
CA THR A 40 -2.76 4.19 4.42
C THR A 40 -4.02 4.78 5.04
N GLY A 41 -5.14 4.86 4.30
CA GLY A 41 -6.33 5.59 4.74
C GLY A 41 -6.13 7.11 4.76
N GLN A 42 -5.33 7.66 3.83
CA GLN A 42 -5.20 9.12 3.66
C GLN A 42 -6.52 9.76 3.20
N HIS A 43 -7.34 9.02 2.45
CA HIS A 43 -8.71 9.39 2.10
C HIS A 43 -9.69 8.66 3.02
N TYR A 44 -10.57 9.41 3.71
CA TYR A 44 -11.43 8.87 4.77
C TYR A 44 -12.82 8.53 4.23
N ASP A 45 -12.91 7.52 3.36
CA ASP A 45 -14.21 6.97 2.95
C ASP A 45 -14.15 5.45 2.78
N TYR A 46 -14.03 4.76 3.91
CA TYR A 46 -13.89 3.31 3.97
C TYR A 46 -15.07 2.55 3.35
N GLU A 47 -16.29 3.10 3.42
CA GLU A 47 -17.46 2.47 2.82
C GLU A 47 -17.33 2.45 1.29
N LEU A 48 -16.96 3.58 0.69
CA LEU A 48 -16.69 3.62 -0.75
C LEU A 48 -15.45 2.79 -1.13
N ASP A 49 -14.37 2.82 -0.35
CA ASP A 49 -13.18 2.03 -0.67
C ASP A 49 -13.47 0.52 -0.67
N SER A 50 -14.35 0.04 0.23
CA SER A 50 -14.78 -1.35 0.26
C SER A 50 -15.51 -1.79 -1.03
N ILE A 51 -16.29 -0.89 -1.64
CA ILE A 51 -16.96 -1.12 -2.93
C ILE A 51 -15.91 -1.25 -4.03
N PHE A 52 -14.94 -0.32 -4.09
CA PHE A 52 -13.88 -0.37 -5.11
C PHE A 52 -13.00 -1.60 -5.00
N ILE A 53 -12.62 -2.02 -3.78
CA ILE A 53 -11.84 -3.24 -3.57
C ILE A 53 -12.57 -4.45 -4.16
N LYS A 54 -13.87 -4.55 -3.91
CA LYS A 54 -14.71 -5.64 -4.45
C LYS A 54 -14.86 -5.56 -5.97
N GLU A 55 -15.18 -4.38 -6.51
CA GLU A 55 -15.40 -4.19 -7.95
C GLU A 55 -14.13 -4.39 -8.78
N LEU A 56 -12.98 -4.01 -8.23
CA LEU A 56 -11.67 -4.15 -8.89
C LEU A 56 -11.03 -5.53 -8.67
N ASN A 57 -11.69 -6.41 -7.92
CA ASN A 57 -11.18 -7.72 -7.52
C ASN A 57 -9.77 -7.62 -6.89
N LEU A 58 -9.63 -6.69 -5.96
CA LEU A 58 -8.42 -6.46 -5.18
C LEU A 58 -8.42 -7.33 -3.92
N PRO A 59 -7.25 -7.79 -3.45
CA PRO A 59 -7.15 -8.39 -2.13
C PRO A 59 -7.48 -7.34 -1.06
N ARG A 60 -7.87 -7.81 0.12
CA ARG A 60 -8.15 -6.92 1.24
C ARG A 60 -6.83 -6.30 1.74
N PRO A 61 -6.71 -4.96 1.77
CA PRO A 61 -5.49 -4.32 2.24
C PRO A 61 -5.39 -4.32 3.77
N ILE A 62 -4.17 -4.11 4.24
CA ILE A 62 -3.86 -3.67 5.59
C ILE A 62 -4.18 -2.16 5.65
N PHE A 63 -5.24 -1.80 6.36
CA PHE A 63 -5.62 -0.40 6.57
C PHE A 63 -4.81 0.19 7.73
N LEU A 64 -4.09 1.28 7.47
CA LEU A 64 -3.27 1.95 8.49
C LEU A 64 -4.02 3.08 9.20
N ASP A 65 -5.17 3.53 8.71
CA ASP A 65 -5.98 4.58 9.30
C ASP A 65 -5.16 5.82 9.73
N ILE A 66 -4.39 6.42 8.80
CA ILE A 66 -3.59 7.62 9.12
C ILE A 66 -4.48 8.87 9.34
N GLY A 67 -5.69 8.85 8.78
CA GLY A 67 -6.70 9.89 8.96
C GLY A 67 -6.42 11.19 8.21
N SER A 68 -7.24 12.20 8.49
CA SER A 68 -7.11 13.55 7.95
C SER A 68 -6.14 14.40 8.77
N GLY A 69 -5.54 15.41 8.14
CA GLY A 69 -4.64 16.35 8.79
C GLY A 69 -3.93 17.22 7.76
N THR A 70 -3.00 18.02 8.23
CA THR A 70 -2.04 18.71 7.36
C THR A 70 -1.17 17.70 6.61
N GLN A 71 -0.53 18.15 5.52
CA GLN A 71 0.42 17.33 4.77
C GLN A 71 1.50 16.70 5.66
N ALA A 72 2.03 17.46 6.62
CA ALA A 72 3.08 16.99 7.53
C ALA A 72 2.57 15.90 8.47
N GLU A 73 1.39 16.09 9.06
CA GLU A 73 0.76 15.10 9.94
C GLU A 73 0.48 13.79 9.20
N GLN A 74 -0.14 13.86 8.02
CA GLN A 74 -0.45 12.67 7.23
C GLN A 74 0.82 11.93 6.79
N THR A 75 1.81 12.66 6.27
CA THR A 75 3.06 12.04 5.79
C THR A 75 3.81 11.39 6.95
N GLY A 76 3.96 12.08 8.09
CA GLY A 76 4.64 11.53 9.26
C GLY A 76 3.94 10.32 9.85
N ASN A 77 2.61 10.37 10.01
CA ASN A 77 1.82 9.24 10.49
C ASN A 77 1.90 8.03 9.55
N ALA A 78 1.86 8.28 8.24
CA ALA A 78 2.03 7.23 7.24
C ALA A 78 3.40 6.57 7.36
N MET A 79 4.49 7.36 7.44
CA MET A 79 5.84 6.80 7.56
C MET A 79 5.98 5.87 8.76
N ILE A 80 5.53 6.30 9.94
CA ILE A 80 5.61 5.50 11.18
C ILE A 80 4.85 4.18 11.05
N LYS A 81 3.68 4.19 10.41
CA LYS A 81 2.84 2.99 10.29
C LYS A 81 3.30 2.07 9.16
N ILE A 82 3.73 2.63 8.03
CA ILE A 82 4.28 1.87 6.90
C ILE A 82 5.55 1.14 7.33
N GLU A 83 6.49 1.83 7.97
CA GLU A 83 7.77 1.24 8.41
C GLU A 83 7.54 -0.01 9.26
N LYS A 84 6.59 0.05 10.22
CA LYS A 84 6.21 -1.12 11.03
C LYS A 84 5.71 -2.32 10.23
N GLU A 85 5.01 -2.10 9.12
CA GLU A 85 4.51 -3.19 8.27
C GLU A 85 5.61 -3.73 7.35
N LEU A 86 6.51 -2.86 6.86
CA LEU A 86 7.68 -3.27 6.09
C LEU A 86 8.63 -4.11 6.93
N SER A 87 8.97 -3.68 8.16
CA SER A 87 9.86 -4.45 9.06
C SER A 87 9.27 -5.79 9.51
N LYS A 88 7.96 -6.01 9.36
CA LYS A 88 7.36 -7.33 9.60
C LYS A 88 7.48 -8.21 8.37
N PHE A 89 7.14 -7.67 7.20
CA PHE A 89 7.03 -8.42 5.97
C PHE A 89 8.39 -8.69 5.29
N HIS A 90 9.33 -7.76 5.44
CA HIS A 90 10.64 -7.73 4.77
C HIS A 90 10.48 -7.91 3.24
N PRO A 91 9.88 -6.92 2.55
CA PRO A 91 9.72 -7.01 1.10
C PRO A 91 11.06 -6.92 0.37
N ASP A 92 11.15 -7.48 -0.83
CA ASP A 92 12.26 -7.26 -1.77
C ASP A 92 12.02 -6.00 -2.63
N ILE A 93 10.75 -5.66 -2.85
CA ILE A 93 10.31 -4.56 -3.69
C ILE A 93 9.19 -3.79 -2.97
N CYS A 94 9.28 -2.46 -2.96
CA CYS A 94 8.16 -1.60 -2.61
C CYS A 94 7.64 -0.86 -3.84
N VAL A 95 6.31 -0.88 -4.03
CA VAL A 95 5.61 -0.17 -5.11
C VAL A 95 4.74 0.92 -4.49
N THR A 96 5.04 2.16 -4.84
CA THR A 96 4.19 3.32 -4.57
C THR A 96 3.67 3.89 -5.89
N ILE A 97 2.56 4.64 -5.86
CA ILE A 97 1.95 5.17 -7.09
C ILE A 97 1.42 6.59 -6.92
N GLY A 98 1.68 7.44 -7.92
CA GLY A 98 1.16 8.80 -8.00
C GLY A 98 2.03 9.83 -7.25
N ASP A 99 1.37 10.79 -6.61
CA ASP A 99 1.95 12.01 -6.04
C ASP A 99 1.34 12.37 -4.68
N THR A 100 0.79 11.37 -3.98
CA THR A 100 0.10 11.58 -2.69
C THR A 100 1.10 11.64 -1.52
N ASN A 101 0.64 12.13 -0.36
CA ASN A 101 1.43 12.06 0.89
C ASN A 101 1.84 10.61 1.20
N SER A 102 0.96 9.65 0.91
CA SER A 102 1.21 8.22 1.08
C SER A 102 2.28 7.70 0.10
N THR A 103 2.31 8.22 -1.12
CA THR A 103 3.36 7.90 -2.09
C THR A 103 4.72 8.34 -1.57
N LEU A 104 4.82 9.60 -1.10
CA LEU A 104 6.05 10.13 -0.53
C LEU A 104 6.48 9.36 0.72
N ALA A 105 5.55 9.17 1.67
CA ALA A 105 5.79 8.43 2.91
C ALA A 105 6.26 7.00 2.64
N GLY A 106 5.55 6.26 1.78
CA GLY A 106 5.91 4.88 1.44
C GLY A 106 7.27 4.77 0.77
N THR A 107 7.61 5.71 -0.11
CA THR A 107 8.91 5.74 -0.79
C THR A 107 10.03 5.99 0.21
N LEU A 108 9.85 6.97 1.12
CA LEU A 108 10.85 7.27 2.13
C LEU A 108 11.03 6.13 3.13
N SER A 109 9.94 5.54 3.65
CA SER A 109 10.01 4.40 4.56
C SER A 109 10.71 3.19 3.91
N ALA A 110 10.40 2.89 2.65
CA ALA A 110 11.02 1.78 1.94
C ALA A 110 12.55 1.92 1.81
N THR A 111 13.08 3.14 1.65
CA THR A 111 14.54 3.37 1.49
C THR A 111 15.39 2.98 2.70
N LYS A 112 14.77 2.69 3.86
CA LYS A 112 15.46 2.27 5.09
C LYS A 112 15.19 0.81 5.45
N GLU A 113 14.18 0.19 4.85
CA GLU A 113 13.71 -1.16 5.15
C GLU A 113 14.04 -2.18 4.04
N LEU A 114 14.43 -1.69 2.85
CA LEU A 114 14.98 -2.46 1.72
C LEU A 114 16.51 -2.40 1.74
#